data_AF-A0A413PBR2-F1
#
_entry.id   AF-A0A413PBR2-F1
#
_cell.length_a   1.000
_cell.length_b   1.000
_cell.length_c   1.000
_cell.angle_alpha   90.00
_cell.angle_beta   90.00
_cell.angle_gamma   90.00
#
_symmetry.space_group_name_H-M   'P 1'
#
loop_
_entity.id
_entity.type
_entity.pdbx_description
1 polymer ?
#
loop_
_entity_poly.entity_id
_entity_poly.type
_entity_poly.pdbx_seq_one_letter_code
_entity_poly.pdbx_strand_id
1 'polypeptide(L)'
;MIHKISYYFSIKLSSNTDEQEILQYGFECLINSIIPISFFLLFAILQNIIFETLIWITLFLLLRNYIGGYHASTSIRCIVLSTLYGLFMILCMKYIHSVHLFIEVLICSIITIYHIIFGIILNDKDLVINYKKYKLL
;
A
#
# COMPACT_ATOMS: atom_id res chain seq x y z
N MET A 1 -15.21 7.95 3.21
CA MET A 1 -14.90 9.02 2.24
C MET A 1 -14.40 8.43 0.93
N ILE A 2 -13.27 7.73 0.93
CA ILE A 2 -12.65 7.13 -0.27
C ILE A 2 -13.62 6.18 -1.00
N HIS A 3 -14.36 5.35 -0.28
CA HIS A 3 -15.41 4.48 -0.87
C HIS A 3 -16.49 5.27 -1.64
N LYS A 4 -16.95 6.43 -1.15
CA LYS A 4 -17.96 7.25 -1.83
C LYS A 4 -17.40 7.90 -3.10
N ILE A 5 -16.14 8.34 -3.05
CA ILE A 5 -15.44 8.93 -4.20
C ILE A 5 -15.24 7.87 -5.27
N SER A 6 -14.76 6.69 -4.88
CA SER A 6 -14.49 5.57 -5.78
C SER A 6 -15.77 5.07 -6.45
N TYR A 7 -16.88 5.00 -5.69
CA TYR A 7 -18.21 4.69 -6.22
C TYR A 7 -18.71 5.75 -7.22
N TYR A 8 -18.52 7.04 -6.92
CA TYR A 8 -18.89 8.11 -7.84
C TYR A 8 -18.16 8.01 -9.19
N PHE A 9 -16.88 7.64 -9.19
CA PHE A 9 -16.13 7.43 -10.43
C PHE A 9 -16.53 6.14 -11.15
N SER A 10 -16.85 5.06 -10.45
CA SER A 10 -17.24 3.79 -11.08
C SER A 10 -18.57 3.92 -11.83
N ILE A 11 -19.61 4.53 -11.23
CA ILE A 11 -20.90 4.75 -11.88
C ILE A 11 -20.83 5.71 -13.07
N LYS A 12 -19.81 6.58 -13.09
CA LYS A 12 -19.59 7.54 -14.18
C LYS A 12 -18.90 6.88 -15.38
N LEU A 13 -18.16 5.79 -15.15
CA LEU A 13 -17.35 5.13 -16.16
C LEU A 13 -18.02 3.89 -16.75
N SER A 14 -18.84 3.17 -15.98
CA SER A 14 -19.62 2.04 -16.47
C SER A 14 -21.06 2.06 -15.96
N SER A 15 -21.99 1.57 -16.78
CA SER A 15 -23.39 1.34 -16.43
C SER A 15 -23.67 -0.10 -15.98
N ASN A 16 -22.69 -1.01 -16.13
CA ASN A 16 -22.79 -2.40 -15.69
C ASN A 16 -22.38 -2.51 -14.20
N THR A 17 -23.22 -3.12 -13.37
CA THR A 17 -23.00 -3.25 -11.92
C THR A 17 -21.74 -4.06 -11.59
N ASP A 18 -21.44 -5.11 -12.34
CA ASP A 18 -20.28 -5.96 -12.08
C ASP A 18 -18.97 -5.21 -12.39
N GLU A 19 -18.97 -4.43 -13.47
CA GLU A 19 -17.85 -3.56 -13.81
C GLU A 19 -17.70 -2.41 -12.82
N GLN A 20 -18.80 -1.87 -12.29
CA GLN A 20 -18.78 -0.82 -11.29
C GLN A 20 -18.10 -1.27 -10.00
N GLU A 21 -18.34 -2.50 -9.54
CA GLU A 21 -17.69 -3.05 -8.35
C GLU A 21 -16.17 -3.19 -8.55
N ILE A 22 -15.76 -3.73 -9.70
CA ILE A 22 -14.34 -3.88 -10.06
C ILE A 22 -13.65 -2.50 -10.15
N LEU A 23 -14.29 -1.55 -10.83
CA LEU A 23 -13.78 -0.18 -10.97
C LEU A 23 -13.69 0.54 -9.63
N GLN A 24 -14.72 0.38 -8.78
CA GLN A 24 -14.72 0.97 -7.45
C GLN A 24 -13.53 0.46 -6.63
N TYR A 25 -13.33 -0.85 -6.58
CA TYR A 25 -12.18 -1.45 -5.88
C TYR A 25 -10.84 -0.94 -6.45
N GLY A 26 -10.73 -0.86 -7.78
CA GLY A 26 -9.56 -0.30 -8.45
C GLY A 26 -9.27 1.14 -8.03
N PHE A 27 -10.28 2.00 -7.98
CA PHE A 27 -10.14 3.39 -7.53
C PHE A 27 -9.78 3.48 -6.04
N GLU A 28 -10.36 2.65 -5.18
CA GLU A 28 -9.99 2.59 -3.77
C GLU A 28 -8.51 2.24 -3.60
N CYS A 29 -8.03 1.23 -4.32
CA CYS A 29 -6.63 0.83 -4.32
C CYS A 29 -5.71 1.92 -4.88
N LEU A 30 -6.12 2.60 -5.95
CA LEU A 30 -5.37 3.69 -6.57
C LEU A 30 -5.23 4.88 -5.62
N ILE A 31 -6.32 5.34 -5.00
CA ILE A 31 -6.30 6.45 -4.04
C ILE A 31 -5.46 6.08 -2.81
N ASN A 32 -5.61 4.86 -2.29
CA ASN A 32 -4.82 4.38 -1.15
C ASN A 32 -3.32 4.21 -1.49
N SER A 33 -2.93 4.19 -2.77
CA SER A 33 -1.53 4.16 -3.21
C SER A 33 -0.97 5.56 -3.45
N ILE A 34 -1.71 6.39 -4.19
CA ILE A 34 -1.24 7.71 -4.65
C ILE A 34 -0.96 8.65 -3.49
N ILE A 35 -1.79 8.61 -2.44
CA ILE A 35 -1.63 9.51 -1.29
C ILE A 35 -0.30 9.20 -0.56
N PRO A 36 0.01 7.96 -0.13
CA PRO A 36 1.32 7.65 0.44
C PRO A 36 2.50 7.95 -0.50
N ILE A 37 2.39 7.60 -1.79
CA ILE A 37 3.47 7.84 -2.77
C ILE A 37 3.82 9.32 -2.87
N SER A 38 2.84 10.22 -2.85
CA SER A 38 3.11 11.65 -2.92
C SER A 38 3.90 12.15 -1.70
N PHE A 39 3.61 11.64 -0.51
CA PHE A 39 4.42 11.92 0.69
C PHE A 39 5.84 11.37 0.60
N PHE A 40 6.02 10.16 0.05
CA PHE A 40 7.34 9.56 -0.15
C PHE A 40 8.20 10.41 -1.09
N LEU A 41 7.64 10.83 -2.23
CA LEU A 41 8.36 11.65 -3.20
C LEU A 41 8.70 13.03 -2.63
N LEU A 42 7.76 13.68 -1.94
CA LEU A 42 8.02 14.97 -1.28
C LEU A 42 9.17 14.83 -0.26
N PHE A 43 9.12 13.79 0.57
CA PHE A 43 10.15 13.55 1.57
C PHE A 43 11.51 13.22 0.93
N ALA A 44 11.54 12.41 -0.12
CA ALA A 44 12.77 12.05 -0.83
C ALA A 44 13.46 13.26 -1.49
N ILE A 45 12.68 14.19 -2.05
CA ILE A 45 13.19 15.46 -2.58
C ILE A 45 13.85 16.27 -1.46
N LEU A 46 13.21 16.39 -0.30
CA LEU A 46 13.78 17.11 0.85
C LEU A 46 15.07 16.47 1.38
N GLN A 47 15.23 15.16 1.22
CA GLN A 47 16.39 14.41 1.67
C GLN A 47 17.47 14.20 0.59
N ASN A 48 17.24 14.63 -0.66
CA ASN A 48 18.10 14.40 -1.82
C ASN A 48 18.42 12.92 -2.14
N ILE A 49 17.46 12.01 -1.91
CA ILE A 49 17.60 10.54 -2.15
C ILE A 49 16.49 10.02 -3.07
N ILE A 50 16.22 10.78 -4.14
CA ILE A 50 15.08 10.54 -5.03
C ILE A 50 15.22 9.23 -5.82
N PHE A 51 16.43 8.87 -6.25
CA PHE A 51 16.65 7.67 -7.07
C PHE A 51 16.46 6.38 -6.27
N GLU A 52 17.01 6.33 -5.07
CA GLU A 52 16.85 5.22 -4.12
C GLU A 52 15.38 5.04 -3.75
N THR A 53 14.70 6.16 -3.50
CA THR A 53 13.27 6.14 -3.17
C THR A 53 12.42 5.64 -4.34
N LEU A 54 12.74 6.03 -5.59
CA LEU A 54 12.00 5.54 -6.77
C LEU A 54 12.13 4.03 -6.93
N ILE A 55 13.35 3.48 -6.79
CA ILE A 55 13.58 2.03 -6.83
C ILE A 55 12.75 1.34 -5.74
N TRP A 56 12.80 1.86 -4.52
CA TRP A 56 12.04 1.31 -3.40
C TRP A 56 10.51 1.38 -3.64
N ILE A 57 9.98 2.50 -4.14
CA ILE A 57 8.55 2.65 -4.47
C ILE A 57 8.13 1.61 -5.51
N THR A 58 8.91 1.40 -6.57
CA THR A 58 8.59 0.40 -7.60
C THR A 58 8.51 -1.00 -7.01
N LEU A 59 9.50 -1.40 -6.22
CA LEU A 59 9.52 -2.71 -5.56
C LEU A 59 8.36 -2.87 -4.57
N PHE A 60 8.08 -1.82 -3.79
CA PHE A 60 6.97 -1.80 -2.84
C PHE A 60 5.61 -1.96 -3.55
N LEU A 61 5.39 -1.29 -4.68
CA LEU A 61 4.14 -1.41 -5.43
C LEU A 61 3.98 -2.78 -6.08
N LEU A 62 5.05 -3.35 -6.64
CA LEU A 62 5.03 -4.72 -7.16
C LEU A 62 4.62 -5.69 -6.04
N LEU A 63 5.30 -5.62 -4.90
CA LEU A 63 4.99 -6.46 -3.76
C LEU A 63 3.54 -6.29 -3.29
N ARG A 64 3.06 -5.04 -3.20
CA ARG A 64 1.68 -4.72 -2.78
C ARG A 64 0.62 -5.29 -3.73
N ASN A 65 0.90 -5.32 -5.03
CA ASN A 65 0.03 -5.96 -6.02
C ASN A 65 -0.04 -7.48 -5.85
N TYR A 66 1.06 -8.13 -5.43
CA TYR A 66 1.08 -9.58 -5.20
C TYR A 66 0.38 -10.00 -3.91
N ILE A 67 0.58 -9.26 -2.81
CA ILE A 67 0.08 -9.68 -1.49
C ILE A 67 -1.34 -9.18 -1.17
N GLY A 68 -1.87 -8.22 -1.94
CA GLY A 68 -3.08 -7.49 -1.59
C GLY A 68 -2.79 -6.54 -0.43
N GLY A 69 -2.77 -5.23 -0.69
CA GLY A 69 -2.33 -4.25 0.30
C GLY A 69 -3.10 -4.29 1.64
N TYR A 70 -2.46 -3.83 2.72
CA TYR A 70 -3.04 -3.75 4.07
C TYR A 70 -4.39 -3.01 4.08
N HIS A 71 -5.52 -3.72 4.12
CA HIS A 71 -6.84 -3.12 4.25
C HIS A 71 -7.21 -3.01 5.73
N ALA A 72 -6.71 -1.95 6.37
CA ALA A 72 -7.14 -1.61 7.72
C ALA A 72 -8.67 -1.41 7.77
N SER A 73 -9.27 -1.52 8.95
CA SER A 73 -10.71 -1.31 9.17
C SER A 73 -11.26 0.01 8.62
N THR A 74 -10.39 0.99 8.32
CA THR A 74 -10.73 2.19 7.55
C THR A 74 -9.63 2.55 6.54
N SER A 75 -10.01 3.07 5.37
CA SER A 75 -9.06 3.48 4.32
C SER A 75 -8.07 4.55 4.80
N ILE A 76 -8.49 5.42 5.73
CA ILE A 76 -7.63 6.45 6.33
C ILE A 76 -6.52 5.81 7.17
N ARG A 77 -6.84 4.80 7.98
CA ARG A 77 -5.83 4.08 8.76
C ARG A 77 -4.82 3.38 7.86
N CYS A 78 -5.29 2.79 6.75
CA CYS A 78 -4.41 2.20 5.74
C CYS A 78 -3.42 3.24 5.20
N ILE A 79 -3.91 4.41 4.79
CA ILE A 79 -3.06 5.49 4.27
C ILE A 79 -2.04 5.92 5.31
N VAL A 80 -2.49 6.24 6.54
CA VAL A 80 -1.59 6.74 7.60
C VAL A 80 -0.50 5.72 7.92
N LEU A 81 -0.86 4.45 8.13
CA LEU A 81 0.12 3.41 8.46
C LEU A 81 1.09 3.15 7.30
N SER A 82 0.58 3.09 6.06
CA SER A 82 1.42 2.91 4.87
C SER A 82 2.40 4.08 4.72
N THR A 83 1.94 5.32 4.92
CA THR A 83 2.77 6.52 4.85
C THR A 83 3.83 6.53 5.94
N LEU A 84 3.47 6.30 7.21
CA LEU A 84 4.44 6.27 8.31
C LEU A 84 5.51 5.20 8.10
N TYR A 85 5.09 4.01 7.65
CA TYR A 85 6.00 2.92 7.34
C TYR A 85 6.96 3.28 6.20
N GLY A 86 6.46 3.76 5.07
CA GLY A 86 7.34 4.09 3.95
C GLY A 86 8.30 5.24 4.25
N LEU A 87 7.86 6.25 5.01
CA LEU A 87 8.75 7.31 5.48
C LEU A 87 9.84 6.77 6.42
N PHE A 88 9.49 5.84 7.31
CA PHE A 88 10.47 5.16 8.15
C PHE A 88 11.49 4.37 7.31
N MET A 89 11.04 3.65 6.28
CA MET A 89 11.95 2.92 5.39
C MET A 89 12.89 3.85 4.62
N ILE A 90 12.37 4.98 4.11
CA ILE A 90 13.18 5.99 3.41
C ILE A 90 14.22 6.61 4.34
N LEU A 91 13.85 6.90 5.59
CA LEU A 91 14.79 7.32 6.63
C LEU A 91 15.86 6.26 6.90
N CYS A 92 15.47 5.00 7.06
CA CYS A 92 16.40 3.90 7.27
C CYS A 92 17.41 3.79 6.12
N MET A 93 16.95 3.82 4.86
CA MET A 93 17.84 3.79 3.68
C MET A 93 18.88 4.91 3.72
N LYS A 94 18.48 6.13 4.11
CA LYS A 94 19.41 7.26 4.24
C LYS A 94 20.54 7.00 5.25
N TYR A 95 20.23 6.43 6.41
CA TYR A 95 21.21 6.24 7.49
C TYR A 95 21.99 4.92 7.36
N ILE A 96 21.40 3.89 6.76
CA ILE A 96 22.00 2.57 6.57
C ILE A 96 23.04 2.56 5.46
N HIS A 97 23.03 3.53 4.54
CA HIS A 97 24.05 3.63 3.48
C HIS A 97 25.51 3.72 4.02
N SER A 98 25.70 3.97 5.32
CA SER A 98 27.02 3.97 5.98
C SER A 98 27.50 2.58 6.45
N VAL A 99 26.70 1.51 6.37
CA VAL A 99 27.12 0.12 6.67
C VAL A 99 27.39 -0.68 5.40
N HIS A 100 28.05 -1.85 5.53
CA HIS A 100 28.27 -2.75 4.40
C HIS A 100 26.96 -3.13 3.69
N LEU A 101 26.95 -3.03 2.36
CA LEU A 101 25.82 -3.35 1.47
C LEU A 101 25.10 -4.68 1.80
N PHE A 102 25.86 -5.70 2.24
CA PHE A 102 25.30 -6.99 2.63
C PHE A 102 24.34 -6.89 3.83
N ILE A 103 24.67 -6.08 4.82
CA ILE A 103 23.86 -5.88 6.03
C ILE A 103 22.59 -5.10 5.68
N GLU A 104 22.70 -4.11 4.79
CA GLU A 104 21.57 -3.34 4.28
C GLU A 104 20.54 -4.24 3.58
N VAL A 105 21.00 -5.08 2.65
CA VAL A 105 20.13 -6.04 1.94
C VAL A 105 19.48 -7.03 2.89
N LEU A 106 20.21 -7.52 3.90
CA LEU A 106 19.67 -8.44 4.90
C LEU A 106 18.54 -7.79 5.71
N ILE A 107 18.75 -6.57 6.22
CA ILE A 107 17.73 -5.84 7.00
C ILE A 107 16.48 -5.58 6.15
N CYS A 108 16.65 -5.07 4.93
CA CYS A 108 15.54 -4.84 4.01
C CYS A 108 14.77 -6.12 3.73
N SER A 109 15.45 -7.24 3.49
CA SER A 109 14.81 -8.53 3.22
C SER A 109 13.97 -9.05 4.40
N ILE A 110 14.48 -8.92 5.63
CA ILE A 110 13.75 -9.32 6.84
C ILE A 110 12.49 -8.47 7.01
N ILE A 111 12.60 -7.16 6.81
CA ILE A 111 11.45 -6.25 6.89
C ILE A 111 10.41 -6.62 5.82
N THR A 112 10.85 -6.91 4.59
CA THR A 112 9.95 -7.33 3.51
C THR A 112 9.26 -8.66 3.81
N ILE A 113 9.98 -9.66 4.35
CA ILE A 113 9.41 -10.95 4.74
C ILE A 113 8.37 -10.79 5.84
N TYR A 114 8.65 -9.95 6.85
CA TYR A 114 7.67 -9.61 7.88
C TYR A 114 6.39 -9.01 7.27
N HIS A 115 6.53 -8.12 6.27
CA HIS A 115 5.38 -7.53 5.57
C HIS A 115 4.56 -8.55 4.80
N ILE A 116 5.21 -9.50 4.12
CA ILE A 116 4.52 -10.57 3.40
C ILE A 116 3.71 -11.41 4.40
N ILE A 117 4.34 -11.85 5.49
CA ILE A 117 3.69 -12.69 6.51
C ILE A 117 2.51 -11.96 7.16
N PHE A 118 2.73 -10.71 7.58
CA PHE A 118 1.70 -9.91 8.24
C PHE A 118 0.56 -9.53 7.29
N GLY A 119 0.89 -9.19 6.03
CA GLY A 119 -0.09 -8.92 4.97
C GLY A 119 -0.98 -10.13 4.68
N ILE A 120 -0.39 -11.32 4.54
CA ILE A 120 -1.12 -12.59 4.32
C ILE A 120 -2.05 -12.89 5.50
N ILE A 121 -1.55 -12.82 6.75
CA ILE A 121 -2.33 -13.13 7.96
C ILE A 121 -3.55 -12.23 8.11
N LEU A 122 -3.46 -10.97 7.68
CA LEU A 122 -4.56 -10.02 7.75
C LEU A 122 -5.53 -10.16 6.59
N ASN A 123 -5.02 -10.40 5.38
CA ASN A 123 -5.85 -10.64 4.21
C ASN A 123 -6.76 -11.88 4.39
N ASP A 124 -6.24 -12.93 5.04
CA ASP A 124 -7.02 -14.13 5.37
C ASP A 124 -8.17 -13.84 6.37
N LYS A 125 -7.95 -12.92 7.32
CA LYS A 125 -9.00 -12.49 8.26
C LYS A 125 -10.07 -11.64 7.60
N ASP A 126 -9.69 -10.72 6.72
CA ASP A 126 -10.65 -9.88 5.98
C ASP A 126 -11.45 -10.68 4.94
N LEU A 127 -10.84 -11.70 4.32
CA LEU A 127 -11.55 -12.67 3.48
C LEU A 127 -12.62 -13.42 4.27
N VAL A 128 -12.31 -13.95 5.47
CA VAL A 128 -13.28 -14.64 6.33
C VAL A 128 -14.40 -13.71 6.83
N ILE A 129 -14.08 -12.45 7.15
CA ILE A 129 -15.06 -11.46 7.62
C ILE A 129 -15.99 -11.00 6.47
N ASN A 130 -15.45 -10.71 5.29
CA ASN A 130 -16.27 -10.36 4.12
C ASN A 130 -17.14 -11.55 3.68
N TYR A 131 -16.60 -12.78 3.66
CA TYR A 131 -17.39 -13.97 3.31
C TYR A 131 -18.58 -14.19 4.25
N LYS A 132 -18.43 -13.90 5.56
CA LYS A 132 -19.54 -13.94 6.52
C LYS A 132 -20.55 -12.79 6.33
N LYS A 133 -20.09 -11.61 5.91
CA LYS A 133 -20.94 -10.44 5.69
C LYS A 133 -21.84 -10.58 4.45
N TYR A 134 -21.35 -11.22 3.39
CA TYR A 134 -22.13 -11.50 2.17
C TYR A 134 -23.11 -12.68 2.32
N LYS A 135 -22.97 -13.53 3.35
CA LYS A 135 -23.89 -14.66 3.63
C LYS A 135 -25.04 -14.29 4.58
N LEU A 136 -25.03 -13.07 5.11
CA LEU A 136 -26.05 -12.52 6.03
C LEU A 136 -26.93 -11.44 5.38
N LEU A 137 -26.76 -11.23 4.07
CA LEU A 137 -27.70 -10.54 3.18
C LEU A 137 -28.31 -11.59 2.25
#